data_AF-A0A967BKU0-F1
#
_entry.id   AF-A0A967BKU0-F1
#
_cell.length_a   1.000
_cell.length_b   1.000
_cell.length_c   1.000
_cell.angle_alpha   90.00
_cell.angle_beta   90.00
_cell.angle_gamma   90.00
#
_symmetry.space_group_name_H-M   'P 1'
#
loop_
_entity.id
_entity.type
_entity.pdbx_description
1 polymer ?
#
loop_
_entity_poly.entity_id
_entity_poly.type
_entity_poly.pdbx_seq_one_letter_code
_entity_poly.pdbx_strand_id
1 'polypeptide(L)'
;MKKHANLSIDEELIRKFKERGMSMSEIAENAMREELNLKKIEIDTKIDTCQFCNKKEEQANPESPHNGLSWLWPDEKWICSSCMRRKGKNITK
;
A
#
# COMPACT_ATOMS: atom_id res chain seq x y z
N MET A 1 -12.58 -15.37 -1.53
CA MET A 1 -13.86 -15.50 -2.27
C MET A 1 -14.00 -14.30 -3.18
N LYS A 2 -14.13 -14.47 -4.50
CA LYS A 2 -14.39 -13.34 -5.41
C LYS A 2 -15.89 -13.03 -5.39
N LYS A 3 -16.27 -11.75 -5.32
CA LYS A 3 -17.65 -11.28 -5.45
C LYS A 3 -17.81 -10.66 -6.83
N HIS A 4 -18.91 -10.99 -7.51
CA HIS A 4 -19.24 -10.40 -8.82
C HIS A 4 -20.18 -9.20 -8.60
N ALA A 5 -19.90 -8.12 -9.30
CA ALA A 5 -20.76 -6.93 -9.35
C ALA A 5 -20.93 -6.53 -10.82
N ASN A 6 -22.15 -6.14 -11.19
CA ASN A 6 -22.46 -5.59 -12.51
C ASN A 6 -22.59 -4.08 -12.38
N LEU A 7 -21.92 -3.35 -13.27
CA LEU A 7 -21.88 -1.89 -13.26
C LEU A 7 -22.31 -1.39 -14.65
N SER A 8 -23.26 -0.46 -14.68
CA SER A 8 -23.67 0.23 -15.90
C SER A 8 -22.97 1.58 -15.95
N ILE A 9 -22.19 1.82 -17.01
CA ILE A 9 -21.47 3.07 -17.23
C ILE A 9 -21.89 3.62 -18.59
N ASP A 10 -22.01 4.96 -18.65
CA ASP A 10 -22.30 5.68 -19.88
C ASP A 10 -21.24 5.42 -20.97
N GLU A 11 -21.69 5.27 -22.22
CA GLU A 11 -20.85 4.94 -23.35
C GLU A 11 -19.81 6.03 -23.66
N GLU A 12 -20.14 7.31 -23.43
CA GLU A 12 -19.22 8.42 -23.64
C GLU A 12 -18.06 8.38 -22.63
N LEU A 13 -18.36 7.99 -21.39
CA LEU A 13 -17.35 7.78 -20.35
C LEU A 13 -16.43 6.61 -20.73
N ILE A 14 -16.99 5.49 -21.17
CA ILE A 14 -16.20 4.33 -21.64
C ILE A 14 -15.24 4.75 -22.76
N ARG A 15 -15.70 5.57 -23.72
CA ARG A 15 -14.84 6.06 -24.81
C ARG A 15 -13.69 6.91 -24.28
N LYS A 16 -13.95 7.88 -23.40
CA LYS A 16 -12.93 8.76 -22.79
C LYS A 16 -11.89 7.97 -21.99
N PHE A 17 -12.30 6.88 -21.34
CA PHE A 17 -11.37 6.05 -20.58
C PHE A 17 -10.49 5.16 -21.45
N LYS A 18 -11.06 4.59 -22.53
CA LYS A 18 -10.30 3.84 -23.53
C LYS A 18 -9.21 4.70 -24.17
N GLU A 19 -9.52 5.97 -24.48
CA GLU A 19 -8.53 6.93 -25.01
C GLU A 19 -7.36 7.19 -24.04
N ARG A 20 -7.58 7.02 -22.74
CA ARG A 20 -6.55 7.16 -21.69
C ARG A 20 -5.87 5.83 -21.32
N GLY A 21 -6.18 4.75 -22.02
CA GLY A 21 -5.60 3.42 -21.77
C GLY A 21 -6.02 2.77 -20.45
N MET A 22 -7.08 3.24 -19.80
CA MET A 22 -7.59 2.64 -18.55
C MET A 22 -8.53 1.47 -18.82
N SER A 23 -8.40 0.40 -18.04
CA SER A 23 -9.31 -0.74 -18.06
C SER A 23 -10.59 -0.46 -17.27
N MET A 24 -11.66 -1.22 -17.58
CA MET A 24 -12.93 -1.06 -16.87
C MET A 24 -12.86 -1.35 -15.37
N SER A 25 -12.01 -2.32 -14.99
CA SER A 25 -11.79 -2.67 -13.60
C SER A 25 -11.11 -1.53 -12.83
N GLU A 26 -10.12 -0.87 -13.42
CA GLU A 26 -9.40 0.24 -12.78
C GLU A 26 -10.32 1.45 -12.54
N ILE A 27 -11.21 1.73 -13.48
CA ILE A 27 -12.20 2.81 -13.36
C ILE A 27 -13.18 2.51 -12.23
N ALA A 28 -13.73 1.31 -12.21
CA ALA A 28 -14.66 0.89 -11.15
C ALA A 28 -13.98 0.91 -9.78
N GLU A 29 -12.74 0.45 -9.69
CA GLU A 29 -11.96 0.46 -8.45
C GLU A 29 -11.69 1.89 -7.95
N ASN A 30 -11.30 2.80 -8.85
CA ASN A 30 -11.06 4.20 -8.49
C ASN A 30 -12.35 4.90 -8.03
N ALA A 31 -13.45 4.75 -8.77
CA ALA A 31 -14.74 5.35 -8.39
C ALA A 31 -15.24 4.83 -7.04
N MET A 32 -15.13 3.53 -6.78
CA MET A 32 -15.49 2.95 -5.48
C MET A 32 -14.59 3.44 -4.35
N ARG A 33 -13.29 3.64 -4.61
CA ARG A 33 -12.36 4.17 -3.60
C ARG A 33 -12.66 5.62 -3.25
N GLU A 34 -12.94 6.45 -4.25
CA GLU A 34 -13.31 7.86 -4.03
C GLU A 34 -14.58 7.97 -3.19
N GLU A 35 -15.63 7.22 -3.55
CA GLU A 35 -16.91 7.25 -2.83
C GLU A 35 -16.79 6.73 -1.38
N LEU A 36 -15.98 5.69 -1.17
CA LEU A 36 -15.75 5.11 0.15
C LEU A 36 -14.66 5.85 0.95
N ASN A 37 -14.09 6.93 0.41
CA ASN A 37 -12.95 7.65 0.97
C ASN A 37 -11.79 6.73 1.37
N LEU A 38 -11.55 5.67 0.57
CA LEU A 38 -10.50 4.69 0.78
C LEU A 38 -9.19 5.22 0.20
N LYS A 39 -8.26 5.59 1.07
CA LYS A 39 -6.92 6.01 0.66
C LYS A 39 -6.19 4.87 -0.05
N LYS A 40 -5.71 5.12 -1.27
CA LYS A 40 -4.76 4.23 -1.94
C LYS A 40 -3.40 4.37 -1.24
N ILE A 41 -2.95 3.31 -0.58
CA ILE A 41 -1.61 3.24 0.01
C ILE A 41 -0.69 2.66 -1.06
N GLU A 42 0.22 3.49 -1.57
CA GLU A 42 1.28 3.03 -2.45
C GLU A 42 2.50 2.70 -1.59
N ILE A 43 2.84 1.41 -1.50
CA ILE A 43 3.99 0.93 -0.76
C ILE A 43 5.17 0.87 -1.74
N ASP A 44 6.16 1.75 -1.56
CA ASP A 44 7.39 1.70 -2.35
C ASP A 44 8.26 0.52 -1.88
N THR A 45 8.33 -0.51 -2.72
CA THR A 45 9.10 -1.73 -2.45
C THR A 45 10.58 -1.62 -2.84
N LYS A 46 11.05 -0.48 -3.38
CA LYS A 46 12.47 -0.29 -3.73
C LYS A 46 13.30 0.27 -2.57
N ILE A 47 12.68 0.55 -1.43
CA ILE A 47 13.35 1.10 -0.26
C ILE A 47 14.14 0.00 0.46
N ASP A 48 15.44 0.24 0.61
CA ASP A 48 16.41 -0.62 1.31
C ASP A 48 16.98 0.04 2.58
N THR A 49 16.37 1.15 3.04
CA THR A 49 16.80 1.88 4.24
C THR A 49 15.65 2.18 5.19
N CYS A 50 15.94 2.12 6.49
CA CYS A 50 15.00 2.50 7.54
C CYS A 50 14.76 4.01 7.54
N GLN A 51 13.51 4.44 7.43
CA GLN A 51 13.14 5.86 7.39
C GLN A 51 13.17 6.56 8.76
N PHE A 52 13.60 5.86 9.81
CA PHE A 52 13.77 6.41 11.17
C PHE A 52 15.23 6.58 11.58
N CYS A 53 16.14 5.75 11.05
CA CYS A 53 17.56 5.77 11.44
C CYS A 53 18.54 5.63 10.27
N ASN A 54 18.04 5.60 9.03
CA ASN A 54 18.82 5.46 7.79
C ASN A 54 19.69 4.19 7.71
N LYS A 55 19.47 3.20 8.58
CA LYS A 55 20.14 1.91 8.51
C LYS A 55 19.70 1.18 7.23
N LYS A 56 20.67 0.77 6.41
CA LYS A 56 20.44 -0.11 5.26
C LYS A 56 20.12 -1.53 5.74
N GLU A 57 19.03 -2.09 5.28
CA GLU A 57 18.53 -3.42 5.64
C GLU A 57 17.57 -3.89 4.54
N GLU A 58 17.60 -5.17 4.20
CA GLU A 58 16.68 -5.72 3.20
C GLU A 58 15.25 -5.76 3.76
N GLN A 59 14.25 -5.78 2.88
CA GLN A 59 12.85 -5.94 3.32
C GLN A 59 12.63 -7.34 3.89
N ALA A 60 11.83 -7.41 4.96
CA ALA A 60 11.47 -8.67 5.57
C ALA A 60 10.70 -9.53 4.54
N ASN A 61 11.13 -10.77 4.38
CA ASN A 61 10.55 -11.73 3.44
C ASN A 61 10.28 -13.07 4.18
N PRO A 62 9.58 -14.03 3.55
CA PRO A 62 9.26 -15.30 4.21
C PRO A 62 10.48 -16.10 4.70
N GLU A 63 11.63 -15.95 4.07
CA GLU A 63 12.89 -16.64 4.43
C GLU A 63 13.62 -15.92 5.58
N SER A 64 13.39 -14.62 5.75
CA SER A 64 13.98 -13.78 6.80
C SER A 64 12.95 -12.82 7.41
N PRO A 65 11.93 -13.33 8.13
CA PRO A 65 10.79 -12.52 8.56
C PRO A 65 11.11 -11.54 9.71
N HIS A 66 12.17 -11.81 10.49
CA HIS A 66 12.51 -11.04 11.68
C HIS A 66 13.71 -10.09 11.50
N ASN A 67 14.41 -10.20 10.38
CA ASN A 67 15.64 -9.48 10.09
C ASN A 67 15.48 -8.70 8.78
N GLY A 68 14.54 -7.76 8.78
CA GLY A 68 14.30 -6.91 7.62
C GLY A 68 13.49 -5.67 7.93
N LEU A 69 13.47 -4.73 6.97
CA LEU A 69 12.55 -3.60 6.99
C LEU A 69 11.12 -4.10 6.95
N SER A 70 10.30 -3.57 7.85
CA SER A 70 8.87 -3.81 7.90
C SER A 70 8.13 -2.52 7.59
N TRP A 71 6.97 -2.63 6.91
CA TRP A 71 6.11 -1.48 6.67
C TRP A 71 5.32 -1.14 7.93
N LEU A 72 5.50 0.07 8.46
CA LEU A 72 4.82 0.52 9.67
C LEU A 72 3.53 1.24 9.32
N TRP A 73 2.40 0.64 9.68
CA TRP A 73 1.10 1.30 9.72
C TRP A 73 0.85 1.91 11.11
N PRO A 74 0.26 3.11 11.26
CA PRO A 74 -0.25 4.02 10.21
C PRO A 74 0.79 5.03 9.70
N ASP A 75 2.03 4.97 10.18
CA ASP A 75 3.08 5.95 9.84
C ASP A 75 3.48 5.94 8.34
N GLU A 76 3.08 4.91 7.58
CA GLU A 76 3.40 4.69 6.17
C GLU A 76 4.91 4.82 5.89
N LYS A 77 5.71 4.19 6.78
CA LYS A 77 7.19 4.23 6.73
C LYS A 77 7.82 2.86 6.93
N TRP A 78 8.92 2.59 6.23
CA TRP A 78 9.78 1.44 6.47
C TRP A 78 10.60 1.60 7.75
N ILE A 79 10.51 0.61 8.63
CA ILE A 79 11.19 0.59 9.93
C ILE A 79 12.05 -0.68 10.07
N CYS A 80 13.29 -0.52 10.53
CA CYS A 80 14.15 -1.65 10.87
C CYS A 80 13.75 -2.31 12.20
N SER A 81 14.14 -3.56 12.36
CA SER A 81 13.89 -4.36 13.59
C SER A 81 14.36 -3.65 14.87
N SER A 82 15.48 -2.92 14.80
CA SER A 82 16.06 -2.19 15.93
C SER A 82 15.21 -1.00 16.36
N CYS A 83 14.72 -0.21 15.40
CA CYS A 83 13.83 0.92 15.66
C CYS A 83 12.46 0.44 16.16
N MET A 84 11.95 -0.65 15.59
CA MET A 84 10.69 -1.26 16.02
C MET A 84 10.76 -1.71 17.49
N ARG A 85 11.83 -2.40 17.90
CA ARG A 85 12.03 -2.81 19.31
C ARG A 85 12.12 -1.62 20.26
N ARG A 86 12.71 -0.50 19.84
CA ARG A 86 12.78 0.73 20.66
C ARG A 86 11.41 1.37 20.83
N LYS A 87 10.61 1.49 19.76
CA LYS A 87 9.23 2.00 19.84
C LYS A 87 8.34 1.12 20.73
N GLY A 88 8.41 -0.20 20.60
CA GLY A 88 7.59 -1.13 21.38
C GLY A 88 7.82 -1.05 22.90
N LYS A 89 9.05 -0.74 23.34
CA LYS A 89 9.37 -0.56 24.76
C LYS A 89 8.74 0.69 25.40
N ASN A 90 8.33 1.67 24.60
CA ASN A 90 7.71 2.90 25.07
C ASN A 90 6.17 2.81 25.17
N ILE A 91 5.57 1.67 24.80
CA ILE A 91 4.11 1.45 24.87
C ILE A 91 3.71 0.82 26.22
N THR A 92 4.66 0.29 26.98
CA THR A 92 4.43 -0.34 28.30
C THR A 92 4.82 0.54 29.48
N LYS A 93 4.67 1.87 29.38
CA LYS A 93 4.80 2.78 30.53
C LYS A 93 3.57 3.66 30.67
#